data_AF-A1SGD1-F1
#
_entry.id   AF-A1SGD1-F1
#
_cell.length_a   1.000
_cell.length_b   1.000
_cell.length_c   1.000
_cell.angle_alpha   90.00
_cell.angle_beta   90.00
_cell.angle_gamma   90.00
#
_symmetry.space_group_name_H-M   'P 1'
#
loop_
_entity.id
_entity.type
_entity.pdbx_description
1 polymer ?
#
loop_
_entity_poly.entity_id
_entity_poly.type
_entity_poly.pdbx_seq_one_letter_code
_entity_poly.pdbx_strand_id
1 'polypeptide(L)'
;MATTLTGWLGLLARLVTGGVWIAAGAVKLPDPAQSVDAVRAYQLLPASLVEPVGQLLPVVEIVVGATLVLGLLTRGSAIVSALLFAAFIIGIASVWARGITIDCGCFGGGGYDPDAASKYPWEIARDGALLIASLFVAWLPTTRLALDSVLFGRVPEPEGP
;
A
#
# COMPACT_ATOMS: atom_id res chain seq x y z
N MET A 1 -29.41 -5.26 -6.76
CA MET A 1 -28.93 -5.30 -5.35
C MET A 1 -27.45 -5.65 -5.24
N ALA A 2 -26.96 -6.67 -5.99
CA ALA A 2 -25.54 -7.07 -6.01
C ALA A 2 -24.56 -5.94 -6.41
N THR A 3 -24.97 -5.04 -7.32
CA THR A 3 -24.22 -3.85 -7.75
C THR A 3 -24.10 -2.76 -6.67
N THR A 4 -24.99 -2.78 -5.67
CA THR A 4 -25.00 -1.81 -4.58
C THR A 4 -23.98 -2.22 -3.51
N LEU A 5 -24.00 -3.49 -3.12
CA LEU A 5 -23.12 -4.04 -2.09
C LEU A 5 -21.66 -4.04 -2.54
N THR A 6 -21.37 -4.52 -3.76
CA THR A 6 -20.01 -4.50 -4.34
C THR A 6 -19.44 -3.09 -4.45
N GLY A 7 -20.28 -2.11 -4.79
CA GLY A 7 -19.88 -0.70 -4.82
C GLY A 7 -19.49 -0.15 -3.45
N TRP A 8 -20.24 -0.49 -2.38
CA TRP A 8 -19.91 -0.08 -1.01
C TRP A 8 -18.67 -0.81 -0.47
N LEU A 9 -18.54 -2.11 -0.75
CA LEU A 9 -17.35 -2.88 -0.39
C LEU A 9 -16.10 -2.33 -1.07
N GLY A 10 -16.18 -1.94 -2.34
CA GLY A 10 -15.09 -1.30 -3.06
C GLY A 10 -14.71 0.06 -2.47
N LEU A 11 -15.69 0.86 -2.04
CA LEU A 11 -15.43 2.12 -1.34
C LEU A 11 -14.73 1.87 0.01
N LEU A 12 -15.24 0.95 0.82
CA LEU A 12 -14.63 0.61 2.10
C LEU A 12 -13.20 0.11 1.92
N ALA A 13 -12.97 -0.80 0.97
CA ALA A 13 -11.63 -1.31 0.66
C ALA A 13 -10.67 -0.17 0.28
N ARG A 14 -11.11 0.80 -0.53
CA ARG A 14 -10.32 1.99 -0.88
C ARG A 14 -10.00 2.87 0.32
N LEU A 15 -10.99 3.15 1.16
CA LEU A 15 -10.80 4.01 2.33
C LEU A 15 -9.87 3.36 3.36
N VAL A 16 -10.01 2.06 3.57
CA VAL A 16 -9.15 1.30 4.49
C VAL A 16 -7.71 1.25 3.95
N THR A 17 -7.52 0.78 2.71
CA THR A 17 -6.17 0.66 2.13
C THR A 17 -5.51 2.03 1.99
N GLY A 18 -6.23 3.03 1.48
CA GLY A 18 -5.71 4.38 1.33
C GLY A 18 -5.44 5.08 2.66
N GLY A 19 -6.31 4.89 3.65
CA GLY A 19 -6.10 5.39 5.01
C GLY A 19 -4.87 4.78 5.69
N VAL A 20 -4.66 3.47 5.52
CA VAL A 20 -3.46 2.78 6.01
C VAL A 20 -2.20 3.36 5.36
N TRP A 21 -2.18 3.56 4.05
CA TRP A 21 -1.04 4.15 3.36
C TRP A 21 -0.73 5.58 3.82
N ILE A 22 -1.77 6.42 3.97
CA ILE A 22 -1.61 7.78 4.49
C ILE A 22 -1.03 7.74 5.90
N ALA A 23 -1.59 6.91 6.78
CA ALA A 23 -1.11 6.79 8.16
C ALA A 23 0.35 6.32 8.21
N ALA A 24 0.69 5.27 7.44
CA ALA A 24 2.04 4.73 7.36
C ALA A 24 3.06 5.80 6.90
N GLY A 25 2.78 6.50 5.81
CA GLY A 25 3.68 7.53 5.30
C GLY A 25 3.74 8.76 6.20
N ALA A 26 2.61 9.18 6.79
CA ALA A 26 2.56 10.34 7.68
C ALA A 26 3.40 10.13 8.95
N VAL A 27 3.46 8.91 9.48
CA VAL A 27 4.33 8.60 10.64
C VAL A 27 5.81 8.62 10.26
N LYS A 28 6.17 8.31 9.02
CA LYS A 28 7.57 8.29 8.54
C LYS A 28 8.08 9.65 8.06
N LEU A 29 7.19 10.56 7.66
CA LEU A 29 7.57 11.89 7.14
C LEU A 29 8.43 12.75 8.09
N PRO A 30 8.18 12.79 9.42
CA PRO A 30 8.95 13.62 10.33
C PRO A 30 10.41 13.21 10.49
N ASP A 31 10.72 11.91 10.26
CA ASP A 31 12.07 11.37 10.36
C ASP A 31 12.40 10.48 9.15
N PRO A 32 12.80 11.09 8.01
CA PRO A 32 13.20 10.34 6.82
C PRO A 32 14.42 9.45 7.06
N ALA A 33 15.30 9.79 8.01
CA ALA A 33 16.49 9.00 8.31
C ALA A 33 16.09 7.65 8.92
N GLN A 34 15.12 7.65 9.83
CA GLN A 34 14.54 6.42 10.37
C GLN A 34 13.95 5.52 9.28
N SER A 35 13.27 6.08 8.27
CA SER A 35 12.76 5.30 7.12
C SER A 35 13.90 4.68 6.29
N VAL A 36 15.01 5.39 6.10
CA VAL A 36 16.21 4.86 5.43
C VAL A 36 16.84 3.73 6.25
N ASP A 37 16.91 3.86 7.57
CA ASP A 37 17.44 2.82 8.45
C ASP A 37 16.55 1.58 8.47
N ALA A 38 15.22 1.75 8.44
CA ALA A 38 14.27 0.65 8.29
C ALA A 38 14.53 -0.12 6.99
N VAL A 39 14.62 0.57 5.85
CA VAL A 39 14.93 -0.06 4.54
C VAL A 39 16.29 -0.76 4.56
N ARG A 40 17.30 -0.16 5.21
CA ARG A 40 18.63 -0.75 5.38
C ARG A 40 18.59 -2.06 6.16
N ALA A 41 17.77 -2.11 7.22
CA ALA A 41 17.66 -3.26 8.10
C ALA A 41 17.15 -4.53 7.39
N TYR A 42 16.38 -4.38 6.31
CA TYR A 42 15.95 -5.51 5.48
C TYR A 42 17.12 -6.21 4.76
N GLN A 43 18.24 -5.51 4.52
CA GLN A 43 19.41 -6.07 3.80
C GLN A 43 19.02 -6.72 2.46
N LEU A 44 18.08 -6.11 1.74
CA LEU A 44 17.58 -6.61 0.44
C LEU A 44 18.07 -5.76 -0.74
N LEU A 45 18.30 -4.46 -0.49
CA LEU A 45 18.71 -3.51 -1.51
C LEU A 45 20.22 -3.23 -1.44
N PRO A 46 20.87 -2.93 -2.57
CA PRO A 46 22.24 -2.43 -2.57
C PRO A 46 22.31 -1.06 -1.89
N ALA A 47 23.45 -0.75 -1.29
CA ALA A 47 23.65 0.48 -0.51
C ALA A 47 23.27 1.77 -1.27
N SER A 48 23.46 1.81 -2.59
CA SER A 48 23.10 2.95 -3.45
C SER A 48 21.59 3.20 -3.58
N LEU A 49 20.74 2.18 -3.33
CA LEU A 49 19.29 2.29 -3.44
C LEU A 49 18.59 2.46 -2.08
N VAL A 50 19.27 2.16 -0.98
CA VAL A 50 18.69 2.23 0.38
C VAL A 50 18.20 3.64 0.71
N GLU A 51 19.02 4.66 0.46
CA GLU A 51 18.67 6.05 0.76
C GLU A 51 17.57 6.61 -0.16
N PRO A 52 17.67 6.49 -1.50
CA PRO A 52 16.58 6.91 -2.39
C PRO A 52 15.24 6.24 -2.07
N VAL A 53 15.24 4.92 -1.82
CA VAL A 53 14.01 4.19 -1.50
C VAL A 53 13.47 4.62 -0.14
N GLY A 54 14.31 4.70 0.89
CA GLY A 54 13.89 5.09 2.23
C GLY A 54 13.30 6.50 2.30
N GLN A 55 13.82 7.43 1.51
CA GLN A 55 13.32 8.82 1.43
C GLN A 55 12.04 8.95 0.59
N LEU A 56 11.95 8.22 -0.53
CA LEU A 56 10.81 8.34 -1.44
C LEU A 56 9.59 7.52 -0.99
N LEU A 57 9.81 6.41 -0.29
CA LEU A 57 8.75 5.49 0.09
C LEU A 57 7.61 6.18 0.89
N PRO A 58 7.86 7.01 1.93
CA PRO A 58 6.80 7.71 2.66
C PRO A 58 5.95 8.63 1.76
N VAL A 59 6.59 9.29 0.79
CA VAL A 59 5.89 10.17 -0.16
C VAL A 59 5.00 9.34 -1.09
N VAL A 60 5.52 8.22 -1.59
CA VAL A 60 4.76 7.28 -2.43
C VAL A 60 3.56 6.73 -1.66
N GLU A 61 3.74 6.32 -0.40
CA GLU A 61 2.67 5.84 0.47
C GLU A 61 1.54 6.88 0.57
N ILE A 62 1.86 8.14 0.89
CA ILE A 62 0.84 9.19 1.02
C ILE A 62 0.14 9.47 -0.30
N VAL A 63 0.87 9.56 -1.41
CA VAL A 63 0.27 9.84 -2.73
C VAL A 63 -0.66 8.70 -3.16
N VAL A 64 -0.24 7.45 -3.02
CA VAL A 64 -1.07 6.28 -3.31
C VAL A 64 -2.31 6.26 -2.41
N GLY A 65 -2.12 6.54 -1.12
CA GLY A 65 -3.23 6.56 -0.17
C GLY A 65 -4.24 7.68 -0.45
N ALA A 66 -3.77 8.89 -0.73
CA ALA A 66 -4.61 10.03 -1.07
C ALA A 66 -5.41 9.79 -2.36
N THR A 67 -4.76 9.27 -3.41
CA THR A 67 -5.44 8.96 -4.67
C THR A 67 -6.49 7.86 -4.52
N LEU A 68 -6.24 6.83 -3.70
CA LEU A 68 -7.24 5.80 -3.36
C LEU A 68 -8.44 6.37 -2.59
N VAL A 69 -8.19 7.20 -1.58
CA VAL A 69 -9.25 7.85 -0.78
C VAL A 69 -10.10 8.77 -1.67
N LEU A 70 -9.46 9.65 -2.44
CA LEU A 70 -10.13 10.58 -3.35
C LEU A 70 -10.79 9.87 -4.54
N GLY A 71 -10.33 8.67 -4.89
CA GLY A 71 -10.85 7.91 -6.04
C GLY A 71 -10.40 8.46 -7.37
N LEU A 72 -9.15 8.91 -7.41
CA LEU A 72 -8.44 9.36 -8.58
C LEU A 72 -7.49 8.26 -9.03
N LEU A 73 -7.48 7.95 -10.33
CA LEU A 73 -6.70 6.87 -10.94
C LEU A 73 -6.85 5.56 -10.16
N THR A 74 -8.07 5.28 -9.70
CA THR A 74 -8.37 4.31 -8.65
C THR A 74 -7.78 2.93 -8.93
N ARG A 75 -7.89 2.48 -10.19
CA ARG A 75 -7.35 1.19 -10.62
C ARG A 75 -5.81 1.19 -10.64
N GLY A 76 -5.20 2.28 -11.10
CA GLY A 76 -3.74 2.45 -11.10
C GLY A 76 -3.19 2.47 -9.68
N SER A 77 -3.74 3.31 -8.80
CA SER A 77 -3.33 3.40 -7.39
C SER A 77 -3.57 2.09 -6.64
N ALA A 78 -4.63 1.35 -6.95
CA ALA A 78 -4.89 0.02 -6.38
C ALA A 78 -3.86 -1.03 -6.81
N ILE A 79 -3.41 -1.00 -8.07
CA ILE A 79 -2.33 -1.87 -8.56
C ILE A 79 -1.02 -1.52 -7.87
N VAL A 80 -0.67 -0.23 -7.78
CA VAL A 80 0.55 0.21 -7.09
C VAL A 80 0.51 -0.20 -5.61
N SER A 81 -0.62 0.02 -4.94
CA SER A 81 -0.88 -0.43 -3.57
C SER A 81 -0.66 -1.94 -3.40
N ALA A 82 -1.21 -2.76 -4.31
CA ALA A 82 -1.02 -4.20 -4.29
C ALA A 82 0.46 -4.59 -4.46
N LEU A 83 1.18 -3.96 -5.38
CA LEU A 83 2.60 -4.22 -5.58
C LEU A 83 3.44 -3.86 -4.35
N LEU A 84 3.12 -2.73 -3.70
CA LEU A 84 3.81 -2.31 -2.47
C LEU A 84 3.54 -3.30 -1.33
N PHE A 85 2.28 -3.69 -1.07
CA PHE A 85 1.99 -4.70 -0.04
C PHE A 85 2.66 -6.04 -0.32
N ALA A 86 2.69 -6.48 -1.58
CA ALA A 86 3.42 -7.68 -1.97
C ALA A 86 4.93 -7.54 -1.68
N ALA A 87 5.53 -6.39 -1.99
CA ALA A 87 6.94 -6.12 -1.68
C ALA A 87 7.22 -6.15 -0.18
N PHE A 88 6.35 -5.55 0.65
CA PHE A 88 6.47 -5.63 2.12
C PHE A 88 6.37 -7.07 2.62
N ILE A 89 5.35 -7.83 2.21
CA ILE A 89 5.19 -9.24 2.60
C ILE A 89 6.44 -10.05 2.24
N ILE A 90 6.95 -9.90 1.02
CA ILE A 90 8.18 -10.58 0.57
C ILE A 90 9.37 -10.16 1.43
N GLY A 91 9.49 -8.87 1.74
CA GLY A 91 10.54 -8.33 2.59
C GLY A 91 10.52 -8.96 3.98
N ILE A 92 9.36 -8.95 4.64
CA ILE A 92 9.15 -9.50 5.99
C ILE A 92 9.41 -11.01 6.00
N ALA A 93 8.84 -11.74 5.03
CA ALA A 93 9.07 -13.17 4.89
C ALA A 93 10.56 -13.50 4.67
N SER A 94 11.29 -12.67 3.92
CA SER A 94 12.72 -12.86 3.68
C SER A 94 13.56 -12.65 4.94
N VAL A 95 13.32 -11.59 5.73
CA VAL A 95 14.06 -11.40 6.99
C VAL A 95 13.72 -12.49 8.00
N TRP A 96 12.45 -12.92 8.05
CA TRP A 96 12.02 -14.02 8.91
C TRP A 96 12.72 -15.34 8.56
N ALA A 97 12.76 -15.70 7.27
CA ALA A 97 13.43 -16.92 6.81
C ALA A 97 14.94 -16.90 7.07
N ARG A 98 15.56 -15.72 7.15
CA ARG A 98 16.98 -15.52 7.47
C ARG A 98 17.26 -15.43 8.98
N GLY A 99 16.23 -15.47 9.84
CA GLY A 99 16.38 -15.31 11.29
C GLY A 99 16.78 -13.90 11.72
N ILE A 100 16.55 -12.89 10.87
CA ILE A 100 16.84 -11.49 11.16
C ILE A 100 15.64 -10.91 11.93
N THR A 101 15.91 -10.28 13.08
CA THR A 101 14.89 -9.69 13.95
C THR A 101 14.93 -8.17 13.86
N ILE A 102 14.01 -7.61 13.08
CA ILE A 102 13.89 -6.18 12.82
C ILE A 102 12.43 -5.74 12.98
N ASP A 103 12.22 -4.55 13.53
CA ASP A 103 10.94 -3.87 13.34
C ASP A 103 10.81 -3.52 11.85
N CYS A 104 9.72 -3.99 11.23
CA CYS A 104 9.46 -3.80 9.81
C CYS A 104 9.20 -2.34 9.44
N GLY A 105 8.96 -1.47 10.42
CA GLY A 105 8.85 -0.04 10.22
C GLY A 105 7.61 0.40 9.42
N CYS A 106 6.69 -0.52 9.08
CA CYS A 106 5.51 -0.22 8.26
C CYS A 106 4.67 0.93 8.81
N PHE A 107 4.66 1.14 10.13
CA PHE A 107 3.91 2.20 10.84
C PHE A 107 4.83 3.10 11.69
N GLY A 108 6.06 3.34 11.21
CA GLY A 108 7.09 4.07 11.96
C GLY A 108 8.03 3.14 12.72
N GLY A 109 9.15 3.69 13.20
CA GLY A 109 10.22 2.90 13.78
C GLY A 109 11.08 2.23 12.71
N GLY A 110 11.58 1.04 13.01
CA GLY A 110 12.52 0.31 12.17
C GLY A 110 13.88 0.09 12.85
N GLY A 111 14.57 -0.96 12.43
CA GLY A 111 15.84 -1.38 13.02
C GLY A 111 15.70 -2.63 13.88
N TYR A 112 16.71 -2.94 14.68
CA TYR A 112 16.74 -4.18 15.46
C TYR A 112 15.72 -4.18 16.60
N ASP A 113 14.89 -5.22 16.67
CA ASP A 113 13.97 -5.49 17.78
C ASP A 113 14.01 -6.99 18.09
N PRO A 114 14.44 -7.41 19.31
CA PRO A 114 14.55 -8.82 19.67
C PRO A 114 13.20 -9.56 19.64
N ASP A 115 12.08 -8.86 19.80
CA ASP A 115 10.74 -9.45 19.84
C ASP A 115 10.05 -9.42 18.47
N ALA A 116 10.68 -8.85 17.44
CA ALA A 116 10.10 -8.68 16.11
C ALA A 116 9.62 -9.98 15.47
N ALA A 117 10.35 -11.08 15.66
CA ALA A 117 9.99 -12.37 15.07
C ALA A 117 8.58 -12.85 15.44
N SER A 118 8.10 -12.49 16.64
CA SER A 118 6.74 -12.82 17.09
C SER A 118 5.66 -12.01 16.37
N LYS A 119 6.01 -10.83 15.84
CA LYS A 119 5.10 -9.88 15.18
C LYS A 119 4.93 -10.18 13.69
N TYR A 120 5.94 -10.76 13.05
CA TYR A 120 5.94 -11.04 11.59
C TYR A 120 4.69 -11.78 11.08
N PRO A 121 4.15 -12.83 11.75
CA PRO A 121 2.96 -13.50 11.25
C PRO A 121 1.75 -12.57 11.16
N TRP A 122 1.58 -11.68 12.15
CA TRP A 122 0.48 -10.72 12.17
C TRP A 122 0.67 -9.64 11.10
N GLU A 123 1.89 -9.14 10.93
CA GLU A 123 2.20 -8.13 9.92
C GLU A 123 1.98 -8.67 8.49
N ILE A 124 2.42 -9.90 8.21
CA ILE A 124 2.15 -10.59 6.95
C ILE A 124 0.65 -10.80 6.75
N ALA A 125 -0.09 -11.20 7.79
CA ALA A 125 -1.54 -11.40 7.69
C ALA A 125 -2.28 -10.09 7.40
N ARG A 126 -1.92 -9.00 8.09
CA ARG A 126 -2.46 -7.65 7.86
C ARG A 126 -2.18 -7.20 6.43
N ASP A 127 -0.93 -7.28 6.00
CA ASP A 127 -0.52 -6.83 4.67
C ASP A 127 -1.14 -7.71 3.57
N GLY A 128 -1.33 -9.01 3.84
CA GLY A 128 -2.06 -9.94 2.97
C GLY A 128 -3.55 -9.57 2.82
N ALA A 129 -4.21 -9.18 3.90
CA ALA A 129 -5.60 -8.70 3.84
C ALA A 129 -5.71 -7.40 3.03
N LEU A 130 -4.76 -6.47 3.23
CA LEU A 130 -4.72 -5.19 2.50
C LEU A 130 -4.35 -5.38 1.02
N LEU A 131 -3.49 -6.35 0.71
CA LEU A 131 -3.19 -6.79 -0.65
C LEU A 131 -4.46 -7.30 -1.35
N ILE A 132 -5.22 -8.21 -0.71
CA ILE A 132 -6.47 -8.73 -1.25
C ILE A 132 -7.49 -7.59 -1.47
N ALA A 133 -7.61 -6.67 -0.52
CA ALA A 133 -8.47 -5.49 -0.66
C ALA A 133 -8.04 -4.61 -1.84
N SER A 134 -6.73 -4.40 -2.03
CA SER A 134 -6.19 -3.63 -3.15
C SER A 134 -6.47 -4.32 -4.50
N LEU A 135 -6.26 -5.63 -4.58
CA LEU A 135 -6.57 -6.43 -5.78
C LEU A 135 -8.07 -6.43 -6.09
N PHE A 136 -8.91 -6.51 -5.06
CA PHE A 136 -10.36 -6.40 -5.22
C PHE A 136 -10.75 -5.05 -5.82
N VAL A 137 -10.20 -3.94 -5.32
CA VAL A 137 -10.42 -2.60 -5.90
C VAL A 137 -9.90 -2.52 -7.33
N ALA A 138 -8.74 -3.10 -7.63
CA ALA A 138 -8.16 -3.11 -8.98
C ALA A 138 -8.98 -3.94 -9.99
N TRP A 139 -9.68 -4.97 -9.53
CA TRP A 139 -10.53 -5.83 -10.35
C TRP A 139 -11.92 -5.24 -10.61
N LEU A 140 -12.41 -4.38 -9.72
CA LEU A 140 -13.71 -3.74 -9.89
C LEU A 140 -13.68 -2.72 -11.06
N PRO A 141 -14.63 -2.79 -12.01
CA PRO A 141 -14.67 -1.88 -13.16
C PRO A 141 -15.03 -0.44 -12.75
N THR A 142 -15.83 -0.29 -11.69
CA THR A 142 -16.21 1.02 -11.13
C THR A 142 -16.38 0.89 -9.61
N THR A 143 -15.71 1.74 -8.84
CA THR A 143 -15.98 1.89 -7.39
C THR A 143 -16.90 3.08 -7.15
N ARG A 144 -17.76 3.02 -6.13
CA ARG A 144 -18.66 4.14 -5.81
C ARG A 144 -17.84 5.38 -5.38
N LEU A 145 -18.32 6.56 -5.77
CA LEU A 145 -17.69 7.86 -5.45
C LEU A 145 -16.25 8.00 -5.94
N ALA A 146 -15.83 7.26 -6.98
CA ALA A 146 -14.56 7.53 -7.65
C ALA A 146 -14.68 8.81 -8.49
N LEU A 147 -13.83 9.80 -8.23
CA LEU A 147 -13.68 10.97 -9.09
C LEU A 147 -13.34 10.60 -10.53
N ASP A 148 -12.74 9.41 -10.75
CA ASP A 148 -12.54 8.83 -12.08
C ASP A 148 -13.80 8.82 -12.94
N SER A 149 -14.98 8.56 -12.33
CA SER A 149 -16.25 8.52 -13.06
C SER A 149 -16.74 9.90 -13.53
N VAL A 150 -16.28 10.97 -12.89
CA VAL A 150 -16.59 12.37 -13.25
C VAL A 150 -15.55 12.90 -14.24
N LEU A 151 -14.27 12.54 -14.05
CA LEU A 151 -13.16 13.05 -14.86
C LEU A 151 -12.97 12.29 -16.19
N PHE A 152 -13.21 10.98 -16.21
CA PHE A 152 -13.08 10.11 -17.38
C PHE A 152 -14.44 9.60 -17.87
N GLY A 153 -15.47 10.47 -17.81
CA GLY A 153 -16.84 10.16 -18.22
C GLY A 153 -16.91 9.32 -19.50
N ARG A 154 -17.77 8.30 -19.49
CA ARG A 154 -17.94 7.32 -20.59
C ARG A 154 -17.92 8.04 -21.93
N VAL A 155 -16.95 7.72 -22.79
CA VAL A 155 -17.08 8.04 -24.22
C VAL A 155 -18.37 7.36 -24.67
N PRO A 156 -19.39 8.09 -25.15
CA PRO A 156 -20.57 7.46 -25.72
C PRO A 156 -20.08 6.50 -26.82
N GLU A 157 -20.49 5.24 -26.79
CA GLU A 157 -20.30 4.39 -27.96
C GLU A 157 -20.87 5.14 -29.16
N PRO A 158 -20.15 5.22 -30.30
CA PRO A 158 -20.76 5.74 -31.50
C PRO A 158 -21.96 4.87 -31.81
N GLU A 159 -23.16 5.46 -31.79
CA GLU A 159 -24.37 4.81 -32.30
C GLU A 159 -24.06 4.38 -33.74
N GLY A 160 -23.86 3.07 -33.91
CA GLY A 160 -23.56 2.49 -35.20
C GLY A 160 -24.71 2.71 -36.19
N PRO A 161 -24.40 2.85 -37.49
CA PRO A 161 -25.37 3.20 -38.54
C PRO A 161 -26.43 2.12 -38.79
#